data_AF-A0A1E7LAJ7-F1
#
_entry.id   AF-A0A1E7LAJ7-F1
#
_cell.length_a   1.000
_cell.length_b   1.000
_cell.length_c   1.000
_cell.angle_alpha   90.00
_cell.angle_beta   90.00
_cell.angle_gamma   90.00
#
_symmetry.space_group_name_H-M   'P 1'
#
loop_
_entity.id
_entity.type
_entity.pdbx_description
1 polymer ?
#
loop_
_entity_poly.entity_id
_entity_poly.type
_entity_poly.pdbx_seq_one_letter_code
_entity_poly.pdbx_strand_id
1 'polypeptide(L)'
;MGRLPQFSVEEKARIASSVISGELTAREAALRNGTSVSSVYRWRAQLLRSGESGLLGDAPRPRPRQKVKVVTKKEMDVLRRVLEKAENQ
;
A
#
# COMPACT_ATOMS: atom_id res chain seq x y z
N MET A 1 20.93 -7.64 19.61
CA MET A 1 20.56 -6.30 19.10
C MET A 1 19.62 -6.50 17.92
N GLY A 2 18.32 -6.24 18.09
CA GLY A 2 17.34 -6.36 17.00
C GLY A 2 17.57 -5.27 15.97
N ARG A 3 18.14 -5.64 14.82
CA ARG A 3 18.33 -4.70 13.71
C ARG A 3 16.93 -4.26 13.25
N LEU A 4 16.65 -2.97 13.30
CA LEU A 4 15.40 -2.43 12.79
C LEU A 4 15.27 -2.82 11.30
N PRO A 5 14.07 -3.23 10.84
CA PRO A 5 13.86 -3.53 9.44
C PRO A 5 14.23 -2.32 8.60
N GLN A 6 15.09 -2.50 7.60
CA GLN A 6 15.55 -1.43 6.71
C GLN A 6 14.40 -0.74 5.95
N PHE A 7 13.29 -1.46 5.74
CA PHE A 7 12.09 -0.96 5.08
C PHE A 7 10.88 -1.11 6.01
N SER A 8 10.12 -0.03 6.15
CA SER A 8 8.81 -0.01 6.79
C SER A 8 7.81 -0.87 6.01
N VAL A 9 6.66 -1.16 6.61
CA VAL A 9 5.58 -1.90 5.92
C VAL A 9 5.03 -1.08 4.74
N GLU A 10 4.91 0.23 4.90
CA GLU A 10 4.37 1.14 3.88
C GLU A 10 5.32 1.24 2.68
N GLU A 11 6.63 1.28 2.91
CA GLU A 11 7.63 1.28 1.84
C GLU A 11 7.58 -0.02 1.03
N LYS A 12 7.51 -1.17 1.71
CA LYS A 12 7.37 -2.48 1.05
C LYS A 12 6.10 -2.55 0.20
N ALA A 13 4.98 -2.05 0.74
CA ALA A 13 3.70 -2.04 0.04
C ALA A 13 3.73 -1.13 -1.20
N ARG A 14 4.33 0.06 -1.09
CA ARG A 14 4.50 0.99 -2.23
C ARG A 14 5.31 0.34 -3.35
N ILE A 15 6.48 -0.21 -3.01
CA ILE A 15 7.37 -0.87 -3.97
C ILE A 15 6.67 -2.05 -4.65
N ALA A 16 5.98 -2.90 -3.86
CA ALA A 16 5.24 -4.04 -4.41
C ALA A 16 4.07 -3.62 -5.31
N SER A 17 3.36 -2.54 -4.95
CA SER A 17 2.22 -2.03 -5.72
C SER A 17 2.64 -1.52 -7.09
N SER A 18 3.74 -0.76 -7.21
CA SER A 18 4.23 -0.29 -8.51
C SER A 18 4.64 -1.43 -9.46
N VAL A 19 5.03 -2.58 -8.92
CA VAL A 19 5.30 -3.79 -9.73
C VAL A 19 4.02 -4.52 -10.11
N ILE A 20 2.98 -4.49 -9.27
CA ILE A 20 1.68 -5.08 -9.57
C ILE A 20 0.93 -4.25 -10.62
N SER A 21 0.99 -2.91 -10.53
CA SER A 21 0.38 -2.00 -11.51
C SER A 21 1.10 -1.98 -12.87
N GLY A 22 2.31 -2.54 -12.94
CA GLY A 22 3.14 -2.55 -14.14
C GLY A 22 3.86 -1.23 -14.41
N GLU A 23 3.82 -0.27 -13.47
CA GLU A 23 4.60 0.98 -13.56
C GLU A 23 6.11 0.73 -13.57
N LEU A 24 6.56 -0.30 -12.85
CA LEU A 24 7.96 -0.71 -12.77
C LEU A 24 8.09 -2.23 -12.89
N THR A 25 9.18 -2.67 -13.51
CA THR A 25 9.60 -4.07 -13.37
C THR A 25 10.14 -4.33 -11.97
N ALA A 26 10.12 -5.60 -11.52
CA ALA A 26 10.69 -5.98 -10.23
C ALA A 26 12.18 -5.61 -10.10
N ARG A 27 12.91 -5.61 -11.22
CA ARG A 27 14.33 -5.22 -11.27
C ARG A 27 14.52 -3.72 -11.10
N GLU A 28 13.74 -2.90 -11.79
CA GLU A 28 13.80 -1.44 -11.64
C GLU A 28 13.39 -1.00 -10.24
N ALA A 29 12.32 -1.60 -9.71
CA ALA A 29 11.86 -1.34 -8.35
C ALA A 29 12.95 -1.69 -7.30
N ALA A 30 13.65 -2.81 -7.51
CA ALA A 30 14.76 -3.21 -6.63
C ALA A 30 15.93 -2.22 -6.66
N LEU A 31 16.36 -1.83 -7.87
CA LEU A 31 17.48 -0.90 -8.06
C LEU A 31 17.18 0.49 -7.49
N ARG A 32 16.01 1.06 -7.78
CA ARG A 32 15.62 2.40 -7.31
C ARG A 32 15.55 2.51 -5.79
N ASN A 33 15.26 1.40 -5.10
CA ASN A 33 15.07 1.39 -3.65
C ASN A 33 16.23 0.72 -2.89
N GLY A 34 17.31 0.32 -3.59
CA GLY A 34 18.47 -0.33 -2.94
C GLY A 34 18.13 -1.66 -2.28
N THR A 35 17.23 -2.44 -2.88
CA THR A 35 16.81 -3.76 -2.37
C THR A 35 17.08 -4.87 -3.40
N SER A 36 16.79 -6.11 -3.04
CA SER A 36 16.92 -7.25 -3.94
C SER A 36 15.62 -7.54 -4.69
N VAL A 37 15.76 -7.99 -5.94
CA VAL A 37 14.62 -8.42 -6.78
C VAL A 37 13.81 -9.52 -6.08
N SER A 38 14.47 -10.45 -5.39
CA SER A 38 13.83 -11.51 -4.61
C SER A 38 12.94 -10.97 -3.48
N SER A 39 13.37 -9.89 -2.82
CA SER A 39 12.56 -9.22 -1.78
C SER A 39 11.32 -8.57 -2.37
N VAL A 40 11.46 -7.92 -3.53
CA VAL A 40 10.34 -7.32 -4.27
C VAL A 40 9.32 -8.38 -4.69
N TYR A 41 9.76 -9.52 -5.23
CA TYR A 41 8.87 -10.64 -5.55
C TYR A 41 8.14 -11.18 -4.32
N ARG A 42 8.84 -11.31 -3.20
CA ARG A 42 8.25 -11.76 -1.94
C ARG A 42 7.16 -10.79 -1.46
N TRP A 43 7.42 -9.48 -1.48
CA TRP A 43 6.44 -8.48 -1.06
C TRP A 43 5.23 -8.44 -1.99
N ARG A 44 5.43 -8.55 -3.30
CA ARG A 44 4.35 -8.70 -4.29
C ARG A 44 3.47 -9.91 -3.97
N ALA A 45 4.08 -11.08 -3.76
CA ALA A 45 3.34 -12.30 -3.44
C ALA A 45 2.58 -12.19 -2.11
N GLN A 46 3.17 -11.53 -1.11
CA GLN A 46 2.52 -11.29 0.18
C GLN A 46 1.30 -10.36 0.03
N LEU A 47 1.44 -9.27 -0.73
CA LEU A 47 0.35 -8.31 -0.95
C LEU A 47 -0.85 -8.97 -1.67
N LEU A 48 -0.59 -9.75 -2.73
CA LEU A 48 -1.63 -10.45 -3.49
C LEU A 48 -2.36 -11.48 -2.62
N ARG A 49 -1.61 -12.30 -1.86
CA ARG A 49 -2.18 -13.31 -0.96
C ARG A 49 -3.00 -12.67 0.15
N SER A 50 -2.51 -11.57 0.73
CA SER A 50 -3.26 -10.82 1.75
C SER A 50 -4.53 -10.17 1.18
N GLY A 51 -4.50 -9.71 -0.07
CA GLY A 51 -5.69 -9.24 -0.79
C GLY A 51 -6.72 -10.36 -0.98
N GLU A 52 -6.27 -11.52 -1.45
CA GLU A 52 -7.10 -12.72 -1.63
C GLU A 52 -7.72 -13.19 -0.31
N SER A 53 -6.93 -13.33 0.76
CA SER A 53 -7.45 -13.67 2.09
C SER A 53 -8.45 -12.64 2.62
N GLY A 54 -8.26 -11.35 2.31
CA GLY A 54 -9.21 -10.29 2.65
C GLY A 54 -10.56 -10.43 1.93
N LEU A 55 -10.53 -10.83 0.65
CA LEU A 55 -11.74 -11.08 -0.15
C LEU A 55 -12.46 -12.35 0.28
N LEU A 56 -11.73 -13.39 0.68
CA LEU A 56 -12.30 -14.64 1.19
C LEU A 56 -12.86 -14.52 2.62
N GLY A 57 -12.65 -13.38 3.30
CA GLY A 57 -13.08 -13.16 4.67
C GLY A 57 -12.25 -13.92 5.72
N ASP A 58 -11.16 -14.57 5.31
CA ASP A 58 -10.25 -15.34 6.15
C ASP A 58 -9.10 -14.48 6.73
N ALA A 59 -9.04 -13.20 6.33
CA ALA A 59 -8.09 -12.26 6.90
C ALA A 59 -8.44 -11.96 8.38
N PRO A 60 -7.47 -12.04 9.31
CA PRO A 60 -7.68 -11.61 10.68
C PRO A 60 -8.20 -10.18 10.69
N ARG A 61 -9.33 -9.94 11.38
CA ARG A 61 -9.88 -8.59 11.59
C ARG A 61 -8.73 -7.67 11.99
N PRO A 62 -8.51 -6.53 11.30
CA PRO A 62 -7.38 -5.66 11.59
C PRO A 62 -7.39 -5.32 13.08
N ARG A 63 -6.35 -5.77 13.80
CA ARG A 63 -6.16 -5.33 15.19
C ARG A 63 -5.93 -3.82 15.15
N PRO A 64 -6.52 -3.04 16.07
CA PRO A 64 -6.31 -1.59 16.09
C PRO A 64 -4.85 -1.30 16.48
N ARG A 65 -3.95 -1.33 15.52
CA ARG A 65 -2.60 -0.79 15.62
C ARG A 65 -2.54 0.35 14.63
N GLN A 66 -2.56 1.55 15.21
CA GLN A 66 -2.61 2.85 14.55
C GLN A 66 -3.98 3.17 13.92
N LYS A 67 -4.55 4.31 14.33
CA LYS A 67 -5.78 4.87 13.75
C LYS A 67 -5.49 5.21 12.29
N VAL A 68 -5.76 4.28 11.36
CA VAL A 68 -6.01 4.66 9.97
C VAL A 68 -7.24 5.57 10.05
N LYS A 69 -7.09 6.86 9.69
CA LYS A 69 -8.24 7.75 9.54
C LYS A 69 -9.08 7.16 8.41
N VAL A 70 -10.07 6.35 8.78
CA VAL A 70 -11.12 5.92 7.85
C VAL A 70 -11.81 7.22 7.48
N VAL A 71 -11.55 7.72 6.26
CA VAL A 71 -12.15 8.95 5.77
C VAL A 71 -13.65 8.73 5.77
N THR A 72 -14.30 9.35 6.74
CA THR A 72 -15.72 9.13 6.98
C THR A 72 -16.49 9.74 5.83
N LYS A 73 -17.73 9.28 5.61
CA LYS A 73 -18.61 9.80 4.54
C LYS A 73 -18.72 11.33 4.55
N LYS A 74 -18.60 11.95 5.74
CA LYS A 74 -18.57 13.41 5.92
C LYS A 74 -17.29 14.05 5.38
N GLU A 75 -16.12 13.46 5.62
CA GLU A 75 -14.84 13.95 5.10
C GLU A 75 -14.75 13.77 3.57
N MET A 76 -15.34 12.70 3.02
CA MET A 76 -15.48 12.53 1.56
C MET A 76 -16.41 13.56 0.92
N ASP A 77 -17.50 13.94 1.60
CA ASP A 77 -18.43 14.97 1.13
C ASP A 77 -17.76 16.35 1.06
N VAL A 78 -16.95 16.68 2.07
CA VAL A 78 -16.15 17.91 2.09
C VAL A 78 -15.14 17.93 0.95
N LEU A 79 -14.43 16.82 0.71
CA LEU A 79 -13.47 16.74 -0.39
C LEU A 79 -14.15 16.85 -1.77
N ARG A 80 -15.33 16.23 -1.95
CA ARG A 80 -16.12 16.39 -3.18
C ARG A 80 -16.55 17.84 -3.42
N ARG A 81 -17.01 18.52 -2.37
CA ARG A 81 -17.43 19.93 -2.47
C ARG A 81 -16.26 20.88 -2.75
N VAL A 82 -15.07 20.57 -2.26
CA VAL A 82 -13.85 21.31 -2.59
C VAL A 82 -13.44 21.10 -4.05
N LEU A 83 -13.56 19.87 -4.56
CA LEU A 83 -13.28 19.57 -5.96
C LEU A 83 -14.25 20.29 -6.91
N GLU A 84 -15.54 20.23 -6.61
CA GLU A 84 -16.60 20.86 -7.41
C GLU A 84 -16.45 22.40 -7.47
N LYS A 85 -15.94 23.00 -6.39
CA LYS A 85 -15.62 24.44 -6.36
C LYS A 85 -14.37 24.78 -7.17
N ALA A 86 -13.44 23.85 -7.32
CA ALA A 86 -12.23 24.03 -8.13
C ALA A 86 -12.47 23.82 -9.63
N GLU A 87 -13.50 23.05 -10.01
CA GLU A 87 -13.88 22.84 -11.42
C GLU A 87 -14.77 23.96 -11.99
N ASN A 88 -15.36 24.80 -11.13
CA ASN A 88 -16.30 25.86 -11.52
C ASN A 88 -15.71 27.28 -11.35
N GLN A 89 -14.38 27.39 -11.34
CA GLN A 89 -13.59 28.63 -11.44
C GLN A 89 -12.79 28.63 -12.74
#